data_AF-A0AA41VB70-F1
#
_entry.id   AF-A0AA41VB70-F1
#
_cell.length_a   1.000
_cell.length_b   1.000
_cell.length_c   1.000
_cell.angle_alpha   90.00
_cell.angle_beta   90.00
_cell.angle_gamma   90.00
#
_symmetry.space_group_name_H-M   'P 1'
#
loop_
_entity.id
_entity.type
_entity.pdbx_description
1 polymer ?
#
loop_
_entity_poly.entity_id
_entity_poly.type
_entity_poly.pdbx_seq_one_letter_code
_entity_poly.pdbx_strand_id
1 'polypeptide(L)' 'MIGQDHVVHWELKREERADIERLISISRYRGIRHQEGSPLRGQRTHTNARTSRKQNRK' A
#
# COMPACT_ATOMS: atom_id res chain seq x y z
N MET A 1 17.85 -9.50 22.10
CA MET A 1 16.41 -9.50 21.75
C MET A 1 16.18 -8.36 20.77
N ILE A 2 15.52 -8.60 19.64
CA ILE A 2 15.25 -7.55 18.62
C ILE A 2 13.91 -6.82 18.89
N GLY A 3 13.04 -7.38 19.73
CA GLY A 3 11.68 -6.87 19.96
C GLY A 3 11.51 -5.77 21.01
N GLN A 4 12.58 -5.19 21.56
CA GLN A 4 12.43 -4.10 22.55
C GLN A 4 12.43 -2.70 21.92
N ASP A 5 13.13 -2.51 20.79
CA ASP A 5 13.25 -1.20 20.12
C ASP A 5 12.68 -1.17 18.69
N HIS A 6 12.14 -2.30 18.21
CA HIS A 6 11.66 -2.41 16.82
C HIS A 6 10.30 -3.08 16.73
N VAL A 7 9.39 -2.42 16.02
CA VAL A 7 8.10 -2.97 15.60
C VAL A 7 8.35 -4.07 14.56
N VAL A 8 7.94 -5.29 14.87
CA VAL A 8 8.22 -6.47 14.04
C VAL A 8 6.96 -7.31 13.76
N HIS A 9 7.04 -8.10 12.70
CA HIS A 9 6.01 -9.09 12.32
C HIS A 9 4.60 -8.53 12.13
N TRP A 10 3.67 -8.83 13.05
CA TRP A 10 2.25 -8.57 12.89
C TRP A 10 1.89 -7.11 13.19
N GLU A 11 2.65 -6.48 14.09
CA GLU A 11 2.42 -5.11 14.51
C GLU A 11 2.73 -4.15 13.36
N LEU A 12 3.87 -4.37 12.69
CA LEU A 12 4.26 -3.63 11.48
C LEU A 12 3.21 -3.76 10.36
N LYS A 13 2.63 -4.96 10.18
CA LYS A 13 1.57 -5.18 9.19
C LYS A 13 0.27 -4.46 9.54
N ARG A 14 -0.04 -4.30 10.83
CA ARG A 14 -1.22 -3.54 11.29
C ARG A 14 -1.02 -2.05 11.06
N GLU A 15 0.15 -1.52 11.42
CA GLU A 15 0.49 -0.12 11.18
C GLU A 15 0.45 0.24 9.70
N GLU A 16 1.05 -0.59 8.84
CA GLU A 16 1.04 -0.37 7.39
C GLU A 16 -0.39 -0.36 6.81
N ARG A 17 -1.26 -1.27 7.28
CA ARG A 17 -2.68 -1.28 6.86
C ARG A 17 -3.41 -0.04 7.33
N ALA A 18 -3.24 0.37 8.58
CA ALA A 18 -3.86 1.57 9.13
C ALA A 18 -3.47 2.82 8.31
N ASP A 19 -2.21 2.91 7.89
CA ASP A 19 -1.75 4.00 7.03
C ASP A 19 -2.37 3.98 5.63
N ILE A 20 -2.54 2.79 5.03
CA ILE A 20 -3.20 2.65 3.72
C ILE A 20 -4.68 3.03 3.83
N GLU A 21 -5.39 2.54 4.85
CA GLU A 21 -6.80 2.86 5.10
C GLU A 21 -7.00 4.36 5.33
N ARG A 22 -6.09 5.00 6.08
CA ARG A 22 -6.09 6.44 6.27
C ARG A 22 -5.95 7.19 4.94
N LEU A 23 -5.03 6.78 4.06
CA LEU A 23 -4.85 7.39 2.74
C LEU A 23 -6.08 7.24 1.84
N ILE A 24 -6.77 6.10 1.92
CA ILE A 24 -8.03 5.84 1.19
C ILE A 24 -9.14 6.74 1.73
N SER A 25 -9.31 6.83 3.05
CA SER A 25 -10.38 7.65 3.67
C SER A 25 -10.31 9.12 3.28
N ILE A 26 -9.10 9.68 3.20
CA ILE A 26 -8.85 11.09 2.83
C ILE A 26 -8.93 11.29 1.29
N SER A 27 -9.08 10.21 0.50
CA SER A 27 -9.14 10.27 -0.96
C SER A 27 -7.94 10.95 -1.62
N ARG A 28 -6.75 10.81 -1.01
CA ARG A 28 -5.49 11.33 -1.60
C ARG A 28 -5.13 10.50 -2.83
N TYR A 29 -4.35 11.06 -3.77
CA TYR A 29 -3.87 10.35 -4.97
C TYR A 29 -3.38 8.91 -4.69
N ARG A 30 -2.54 8.72 -3.67
CA ARG A 30 -2.06 7.38 -3.30
C ARG A 30 -3.19 6.45 -2.83
N GLY A 31 -4.18 6.96 -2.09
CA GLY A 31 -5.34 6.20 -1.64
C GLY A 31 -6.21 5.74 -2.81
N ILE A 32 -6.52 6.63 -3.75
CA ILE A 32 -7.27 6.30 -4.97
C ILE A 32 -6.53 5.19 -5.76
N ARG A 33 -5.21 5.32 -5.89
CA ARG A 33 -4.39 4.34 -6.60
C ARG A 33 -4.29 3.00 -5.87
N HIS A 34 -4.26 3.01 -4.53
CA HIS A 34 -4.37 1.80 -3.71
C HIS A 34 -5.71 1.09 -3.95
N GLN A 35 -6.83 1.83 -3.99
CA GLN A 35 -8.17 1.28 -4.23
C GLN A 35 -8.33 0.71 -5.65
N GLU A 36 -7.72 1.36 -6.65
CA GLU A 36 -7.71 0.89 -8.05
C GLU A 36 -6.71 -0.26 -8.31
N GLY A 37 -5.85 -0.59 -7.34
CA GLY A 37 -4.76 -1.54 -7.53
C GLY A 37 -3.66 -1.08 -8.52
N SER A 38 -3.57 0.23 -8.74
CA SER A 38 -2.64 0.84 -9.71
C SER A 38 -1.31 1.26 -9.07
N PRO A 39 -0.24 1.42 -9.87
CA PRO A 39 1.04 1.92 -9.39
C PRO A 39 0.96 3.29 -8.73
N LEU A 40 1.68 3.43 -7.61
CA LEU A 40 1.57 4.55 -6.67
C LEU A 40 2.57 5.70 -6.92
N ARG A 41 3.71 5.40 -7.55
CA ARG A 41 4.87 6.30 -7.68
C ARG A 41 4.99 6.95 -9.08
N GLY A 42 3.88 7.09 -9.80
CA GLY A 42 3.88 7.68 -11.16
C GLY A 42 4.41 6.74 -12.26
N GLN A 43 4.45 5.43 -11.99
CA GLN A 43 4.84 4.44 -13.01
C GLN A 43 3.78 4.37 -14.13
N ARG A 44 4.22 4.10 -15.37
CA ARG A 44 3.36 4.01 -16.55
C ARG A 44 2.30 2.91 -16.41
N THR A 45 1.03 3.26 -16.58
CA THR A 45 -0.11 2.33 -16.46
C THR A 45 -0.63 1.78 -17.78
N HIS A 46 -0.28 2.40 -18.91
CA HIS A 46 -0.79 1.97 -20.21
C HIS A 46 -0.23 0.60 -20.62
N THR A 47 1.08 0.40 -20.46
CA THR A 47 1.78 -0.82 -20.92
C THR A 47 2.22 -1.73 -19.77
N ASN A 48 2.83 -1.16 -18.72
CA ASN A 48 3.62 -1.92 -17.74
C ASN A 48 3.10 -1.73 -16.31
N ALA A 49 2.02 -2.43 -15.96
CA ALA A 49 1.46 -2.43 -14.58
C ALA A 49 0.98 -3.82 -14.11
N ARG A 50 1.43 -4.90 -14.78
CA ARG A 50 0.93 -6.27 -14.56
C ARG A 50 1.07 -6.75 -13.11
N THR A 51 2.22 -6.52 -12.49
CA THR A 51 2.48 -6.96 -11.10
C THR A 51 1.61 -6.19 -10.10
N SER A 52 1.58 -4.86 -10.19
CA SER A 52 0.72 -4.02 -9.33
C SER A 52 -0.74 -4.40 -9.45
N ARG A 53 -1.25 -4.51 -10.69
CA ARG A 53 -2.65 -4.88 -10.95
C ARG A 53 -3.01 -6.28 -10.49
N LYS A 54 -2.05 -7.20 -10.40
CA LYS A 54 -2.26 -8.57 -9.91
C LYS A 54 -2.18 -8.66 -8.38
N GLN A 55 -1.24 -7.94 -7.77
CA GLN A 55 -0.92 -8.05 -6.34
C GLN A 55 -1.80 -7.15 -5.46
N ASN A 56 -2.18 -5.96 -5.96
CA ASN A 56 -2.99 -4.99 -5.22
C ASN A 56 -4.50 -5.20 -5.39
N ARG A 57 -4.90 -6.32 -5.99
CA ARG A 57 -6.30 -6.69 -6.26
C ARG A 57 -6.77 -7.77 -5.28
N LYS A 58 -6.26 -7.72 -4.05
CA LYS A 58 -6.67 -8.57 -2.94
C LYS A 58 -7.83 -7.94 -2.19
#